data_AF-A0A927LSD8-F1
#
_entry.id   AF-A0A927LSD8-F1
#
_cell.length_a   1.000
_cell.length_b   1.000
_cell.length_c   1.000
_cell.angle_alpha   90.00
_cell.angle_beta   90.00
_cell.angle_gamma   90.00
#
_symmetry.space_group_name_H-M   'P 1'
#
loop_
_entity.id
_entity.type
_entity.pdbx_description
1 polymer ?
#
loop_
_entity_poly.entity_id
_entity_poly.type
_entity_poly.pdbx_seq_one_letter_code
_entity_poly.pdbx_strand_id
1 'polypeptide(L)'
;MEHEELNTQQLEATAGDNEGSADAGPKEEMPEPGEPPIEPLPDDEGETLECMAEPEPEEEWEALSDLELNEVIEDICNSKAEEFRMIGYEHVTGMEIWECVSDKYKKTGTPPLHKVVNDILSLKVTQFMNWMTMSIYKTNPFK
;
A
#
# COMPACT_ATOMS: atom_id res chain seq x y z
N MET A 1 57.23 19.96 6.47
CA MET A 1 56.25 20.63 5.59
C MET A 1 55.04 19.71 5.55
N GLU A 2 54.42 19.38 6.67
CA GLU A 2 53.79 20.24 7.71
C GLU A 2 52.87 21.29 7.09
N HIS A 3 51.58 21.14 7.43
CA HIS A 3 50.38 21.98 7.34
C HIS A 3 49.23 20.95 7.27
N GLU A 4 48.66 20.42 8.35
CA GLU A 4 48.01 21.05 9.51
C GLU A 4 46.97 22.11 9.13
N GLU A 5 45.70 21.79 9.42
CA GLU A 5 44.56 22.63 9.82
C GLU A 5 43.33 21.67 9.81
N LEU A 6 42.99 20.92 10.87
CA LEU A 6 42.45 21.35 12.18
C LEU A 6 41.37 22.43 12.05
N ASN A 7 40.17 22.05 11.61
CA ASN A 7 38.98 22.86 11.89
C ASN A 7 38.43 22.47 13.27
N THR A 8 38.67 23.37 14.20
CA THR A 8 38.36 23.29 15.62
C THR A 8 37.33 24.37 15.93
N GLN A 9 36.33 24.02 16.76
CA GLN A 9 35.47 24.93 17.52
C GLN A 9 34.54 25.88 16.74
N GLN A 10 33.24 25.60 16.82
CA GLN A 10 32.33 26.64 17.32
C GLN A 10 31.42 26.03 18.39
N LEU A 11 31.63 26.49 19.62
CA LEU A 11 30.85 26.21 20.82
C LEU A 11 29.89 27.38 21.06
N GLU A 12 28.80 27.06 21.77
CA GLU A 12 28.09 27.82 22.82
C GLU A 12 26.96 28.84 22.55
N ALA A 13 26.01 28.75 23.50
CA ALA A 13 25.04 29.73 24.03
C ALA A 13 23.71 29.94 23.27
N THR A 14 22.55 30.14 23.89
CA THR A 14 21.99 29.97 25.25
C THR A 14 20.47 30.20 25.12
N ALA A 15 19.73 29.78 26.15
CA ALA A 15 18.30 29.94 26.41
C ALA A 15 17.61 31.21 25.88
N GLY A 16 16.35 31.01 25.48
CA GLY A 16 15.35 32.05 25.27
C GLY A 16 13.96 31.44 25.38
N ASP A 17 13.34 31.63 26.54
CA ASP A 17 11.93 31.41 26.82
C ASP A 17 11.04 32.14 25.80
N ASN A 18 9.96 31.50 25.36
CA ASN A 18 8.70 32.22 25.17
C ASN A 18 7.50 31.29 25.36
N GLU A 19 6.68 31.67 26.33
CA GLU A 19 5.39 31.10 26.68
C GLU A 19 4.31 31.55 25.67
N GLY A 20 3.30 30.70 25.51
CA GLY A 20 1.94 31.13 25.19
C GLY A 20 1.62 31.38 23.72
N SER A 21 0.83 30.49 23.12
CA SER A 21 -0.59 30.77 22.98
C SER A 21 -1.32 29.54 22.45
N ALA A 22 -2.45 29.27 23.09
CA ALA A 22 -3.47 28.35 22.62
C ALA A 22 -3.88 28.70 21.19
N ASP A 23 -4.03 27.67 20.36
CA ASP A 23 -5.16 27.60 19.45
C ASP A 23 -5.64 26.14 19.36
N ALA A 24 -6.89 25.98 19.76
CA ALA A 24 -7.61 24.73 19.79
C ALA A 24 -8.14 24.46 18.37
N GLY A 25 -7.38 23.71 17.58
CA GLY A 25 -7.90 23.05 16.38
C GLY A 25 -8.71 21.81 16.79
N PRO A 26 -10.01 21.70 16.43
CA PRO A 26 -10.82 20.53 16.78
C PRO A 26 -10.23 19.26 16.19
N LYS A 27 -10.24 18.21 17.00
CA LYS A 27 -9.99 16.84 16.56
C LYS A 27 -11.02 16.50 15.50
N GLU A 28 -10.59 16.22 14.27
CA GLU A 28 -11.42 15.51 13.30
C GLU A 28 -11.52 14.06 13.78
N GLU A 29 -12.39 13.89 14.77
CA GLU A 29 -12.94 12.63 15.22
C GLU A 29 -13.84 12.16 14.07
N MET A 30 -13.34 11.16 13.33
CA MET A 30 -14.10 10.51 12.28
C MET A 30 -15.39 9.97 12.93
N PRO A 31 -16.59 10.32 12.44
CA PRO A 31 -17.82 9.91 13.09
C PRO A 31 -17.94 8.38 13.05
N GLU A 32 -18.15 7.80 14.23
CA GLU A 32 -18.50 6.39 14.37
C GLU A 32 -19.77 6.10 13.55
N PRO A 33 -19.86 4.95 12.86
CA PRO A 33 -21.10 4.58 12.17
C PRO A 33 -22.19 4.36 13.23
N GLY A 34 -23.09 5.33 13.34
CA GLY A 34 -24.22 5.28 14.25
C GLY A 34 -25.09 4.06 13.98
N GLU A 35 -25.46 3.37 15.06
CA GLU A 35 -26.50 2.35 15.04
C GLU A 35 -27.81 2.95 14.48
N PRO A 36 -28.54 2.24 13.59
CA PRO A 36 -29.77 2.77 13.02
C PRO A 36 -30.88 2.90 14.08
N PRO A 37 -31.76 3.92 13.99
CA PRO A 37 -32.84 4.13 14.95
C PRO A 37 -33.85 2.97 14.99
N ILE A 38 -34.31 2.63 16.19
CA ILE A 38 -35.50 1.78 16.39
C ILE A 38 -36.71 2.61 15.95
N GLU A 39 -37.28 2.31 14.79
CA GLU A 39 -38.51 2.97 14.33
C GLU A 39 -39.74 2.50 15.12
N PRO A 40 -40.74 3.38 15.36
CA PRO A 40 -41.97 3.02 16.05
C PRO A 40 -42.85 2.13 15.16
N LEU A 41 -43.39 1.05 15.73
CA LEU A 41 -44.44 0.25 15.11
C LEU A 41 -45.63 1.15 14.73
N PRO A 42 -46.07 1.16 13.47
CA PRO A 42 -47.29 1.85 13.09
C PRO A 42 -48.51 1.00 13.46
N ASP A 43 -49.45 1.68 14.12
CA ASP A 43 -50.81 1.22 14.34
C ASP A 43 -51.50 0.98 12.99
N ASP A 44 -52.30 -0.08 12.93
CA ASP A 44 -53.22 -0.47 11.86
C ASP A 44 -53.95 0.74 11.26
N GLU A 45 -54.24 0.73 9.94
CA GLU A 45 -55.53 0.98 9.28
C GLU A 45 -55.31 1.49 7.82
N GLY A 46 -55.68 0.67 6.83
CA GLY A 46 -56.06 1.16 5.50
C GLY A 46 -55.17 0.75 4.30
N GLU A 47 -55.42 -0.47 3.81
CA GLU A 47 -55.40 -0.90 2.39
C GLU A 47 -54.75 0.08 1.38
N THR A 48 -53.45 -0.09 1.13
CA THR A 48 -52.80 0.45 -0.07
C THR A 48 -52.09 -0.68 -0.81
N LEU A 49 -52.32 -0.71 -2.11
CA LEU A 49 -51.86 -1.68 -3.10
C LEU A 49 -50.39 -2.08 -2.91
N GLU A 50 -50.14 -3.40 -2.88
CA GLU A 50 -48.81 -3.99 -2.97
C GLU A 50 -48.15 -3.60 -4.31
N CYS A 51 -47.45 -2.47 -4.34
CA CYS A 51 -46.29 -2.36 -5.19
C CYS A 51 -45.25 -3.32 -4.62
N MET A 52 -44.94 -4.35 -5.39
CA MET A 52 -43.81 -5.23 -5.14
C MET A 52 -42.56 -4.35 -5.06
N ALA A 53 -42.17 -3.98 -3.83
CA ALA A 53 -40.88 -3.41 -3.57
C ALA A 53 -39.90 -4.53 -3.87
N GLU A 54 -39.21 -4.42 -4.99
CA GLU A 54 -38.05 -5.28 -5.24
C GLU A 54 -37.12 -5.07 -4.04
N PRO A 55 -36.67 -6.15 -3.36
CA PRO A 55 -35.68 -5.99 -2.31
C PRO A 55 -34.45 -5.37 -2.95
N GLU A 56 -34.11 -4.15 -2.52
CA GLU A 56 -32.82 -3.51 -2.80
C GLU A 56 -31.75 -4.57 -2.52
N PRO A 57 -30.88 -4.91 -3.50
CA PRO A 57 -29.86 -5.91 -3.29
C PRO A 57 -28.94 -5.40 -2.21
N GLU A 58 -29.00 -6.04 -1.03
CA GLU A 58 -28.02 -5.89 0.02
C GLU A 58 -26.66 -6.21 -0.64
N GLU A 59 -25.81 -5.20 -0.87
CA GLU A 59 -24.52 -5.39 -1.54
C GLU A 59 -23.59 -6.23 -0.63
N GLU A 60 -23.73 -7.55 -0.74
CA GLU A 60 -22.82 -8.52 -0.16
C GLU A 60 -21.48 -8.43 -0.90
N TRP A 61 -20.49 -7.80 -0.28
CA TRP A 61 -19.14 -7.79 -0.83
C TRP A 61 -18.51 -9.16 -0.57
N GLU A 62 -18.71 -10.09 -1.51
CA GLU A 62 -18.06 -11.40 -1.50
C GLU A 62 -16.53 -11.22 -1.49
N ALA A 63 -15.88 -11.84 -0.50
CA ALA A 63 -14.43 -11.84 -0.44
C ALA A 63 -13.87 -12.67 -1.61
N LEU A 64 -12.98 -12.06 -2.40
CA LEU A 64 -12.32 -12.75 -3.52
C LEU A 64 -11.62 -14.03 -3.05
N SER A 65 -11.71 -15.07 -3.88
CA SER A 65 -11.01 -16.34 -3.66
C SER A 65 -9.49 -16.19 -3.83
N ASP A 66 -8.73 -17.14 -3.29
CA ASP A 66 -7.25 -17.16 -3.44
C ASP A 66 -6.80 -17.19 -4.90
N LEU A 67 -7.59 -17.82 -5.79
CA LEU A 67 -7.29 -17.88 -7.22
C LEU A 67 -7.43 -16.49 -7.86
N GLU A 68 -8.58 -15.84 -7.65
CA GLU A 68 -8.83 -14.49 -8.16
C GLU A 68 -7.80 -13.50 -7.62
N LEU A 69 -7.37 -13.69 -6.37
CA LEU A 69 -6.33 -12.85 -5.80
C LEU A 69 -4.98 -12.99 -6.52
N ASN A 70 -4.60 -14.22 -6.88
CA ASN A 70 -3.36 -14.45 -7.62
C ASN A 70 -3.42 -13.84 -9.02
N GLU A 71 -4.57 -13.91 -9.70
CA GLU A 71 -4.80 -13.26 -11.00
C GLU A 71 -4.64 -11.74 -10.91
N VAL A 72 -5.24 -11.12 -9.88
CA VAL A 72 -5.08 -9.67 -9.64
C VAL A 72 -3.61 -9.29 -9.41
N ILE A 73 -2.86 -10.09 -8.66
CA ILE A 73 -1.43 -9.84 -8.43
C ILE A 73 -0.63 -9.97 -9.73
N GLU A 74 -0.94 -10.97 -10.55
CA GLU A 74 -0.31 -11.16 -11.86
C GLU A 74 -0.55 -9.94 -12.77
N ASP A 75 -1.79 -9.45 -12.83
CA ASP A 75 -2.15 -8.26 -13.61
C ASP A 75 -1.40 -7.00 -13.14
N ILE A 76 -1.27 -6.80 -11.83
CA ILE A 76 -0.50 -5.69 -11.27
C ILE A 76 0.99 -5.82 -11.66
N CYS A 77 1.54 -7.03 -11.63
CA CYS A 77 2.93 -7.28 -12.05
C CYS A 77 3.13 -7.02 -13.55
N ASN A 78 2.18 -7.43 -14.39
CA ASN A 78 2.20 -7.17 -15.83
C ASN A 78 2.12 -5.66 -16.13
N SER A 79 1.25 -4.93 -15.44
CA SER A 79 1.15 -3.47 -15.56
C SER A 79 2.46 -2.77 -15.15
N LYS A 80 3.10 -3.23 -14.07
CA LYS A 80 4.42 -2.70 -13.65
C LYS A 80 5.52 -3.03 -14.67
N ALA A 81 5.51 -4.22 -15.27
CA ALA A 81 6.45 -4.58 -16.32
C ALA A 81 6.28 -3.70 -17.56
N GLU A 82 5.04 -3.37 -17.94
CA GLU A 82 4.74 -2.40 -19.00
C GLU A 82 5.30 -1.00 -18.69
N GLU A 83 5.17 -0.53 -17.45
CA GLU A 83 5.78 0.73 -17.01
C GLU A 83 7.30 0.74 -17.24
N PHE A 84 7.99 -0.34 -16.89
CA PHE A 84 9.43 -0.44 -17.10
C PHE A 84 9.79 -0.50 -18.58
N ARG A 85 9.01 -1.22 -19.40
CA ARG A 85 9.15 -1.24 -20.85
C ARG A 85 9.01 0.15 -21.46
N MET A 86 8.06 0.96 -20.99
CA MET A 86 7.88 2.35 -21.46
C MET A 86 9.09 3.25 -21.15
N ILE A 87 9.87 2.94 -20.12
CA ILE A 87 11.08 3.71 -19.73
C ILE A 87 12.34 3.18 -20.47
N GLY A 88 12.20 2.13 -21.30
CA GLY A 88 13.27 1.58 -22.14
C GLY A 88 13.79 0.21 -21.69
N TYR A 89 13.11 -0.47 -20.77
CA TYR A 89 13.45 -1.82 -20.34
C TYR A 89 12.60 -2.87 -21.08
N GLU A 90 12.84 -3.02 -22.39
CA GLU A 90 11.97 -3.75 -23.33
C GLU A 90 11.69 -5.23 -22.99
N HIS A 91 12.58 -5.88 -22.24
CA HIS A 91 12.51 -7.32 -21.98
C HIS A 91 11.98 -7.70 -20.60
N VAL A 92 11.40 -6.76 -19.85
CA VAL A 92 10.86 -7.04 -18.52
C VAL A 92 9.51 -7.74 -18.61
N THR A 93 9.35 -8.81 -17.84
CA THR A 93 8.12 -9.61 -17.72
C THR A 93 7.48 -9.47 -16.33
N GLY A 94 6.16 -9.66 -16.23
CA GLY A 94 5.47 -9.65 -14.93
C GLY A 94 5.99 -10.73 -13.96
N MET A 95 6.43 -11.87 -14.49
CA MET A 95 7.06 -12.94 -13.70
C MET A 95 8.34 -12.46 -13.00
N GLU A 96 9.22 -11.75 -13.71
CA GLU A 96 10.44 -11.19 -13.11
C GLU A 96 10.14 -10.14 -12.03
N ILE A 97 9.09 -9.35 -12.21
CA ILE A 97 8.61 -8.41 -11.18
C ILE A 97 8.18 -9.18 -9.92
N TRP A 98 7.39 -10.25 -10.09
CA TRP A 98 6.95 -11.09 -8.98
C TRP A 98 8.14 -11.77 -8.28
N GLU A 99 9.11 -12.29 -9.02
CA GLU A 99 10.33 -12.88 -8.45
C GLU A 99 11.16 -11.87 -7.65
N CYS A 100 11.28 -10.64 -8.16
CA CYS A 100 11.97 -9.56 -7.47
C CYS A 100 11.31 -9.21 -6.13
N VAL A 101 9.99 -9.10 -6.11
CA VAL A 101 9.23 -8.76 -4.90
C VAL A 101 9.20 -9.93 -3.92
N SER A 102 8.97 -11.15 -4.41
CA SER A 102 8.91 -12.37 -3.58
C SER A 102 10.25 -12.72 -2.92
N ASP A 103 11.41 -12.38 -3.52
CA ASP A 103 12.73 -12.60 -2.92
C ASP A 103 12.88 -11.89 -1.55
N LYS A 104 12.19 -10.77 -1.35
CA LYS A 104 12.17 -10.02 -0.07
C LYS A 104 11.49 -10.83 1.04
N TYR A 105 10.51 -11.65 0.68
CA TYR A 105 9.67 -12.41 1.61
C TYR A 105 10.18 -13.82 1.90
N LYS A 106 11.11 -14.35 1.09
CA LYS A 106 11.75 -15.67 1.32
C LYS A 106 12.32 -15.84 2.73
N LYS A 107 12.74 -14.75 3.38
CA LYS A 107 13.32 -14.75 4.73
C LYS A 107 12.35 -14.29 5.83
N THR A 108 11.36 -13.47 5.48
CA THR A 108 10.44 -12.84 6.44
C THR A 108 9.08 -13.53 6.55
N GLY A 109 8.79 -14.49 5.66
CA GLY A 109 7.51 -15.20 5.62
C GLY A 109 6.46 -14.50 4.76
N THR A 110 5.24 -15.01 4.77
CA THR A 110 4.13 -14.50 3.92
C THR A 110 3.62 -13.15 4.45
N PRO A 111 3.78 -12.06 3.69
CA PRO A 111 3.23 -10.75 4.05
C PRO A 111 1.71 -10.67 3.81
N PRO A 112 1.02 -9.69 4.41
CA PRO A 112 -0.35 -9.36 4.03
C PRO A 112 -0.42 -8.77 2.61
N LEU A 113 -1.55 -8.97 1.94
CA LEU A 113 -1.74 -8.58 0.54
C LEU A 113 -1.42 -7.10 0.25
N HIS A 114 -1.96 -6.18 1.06
CA HIS A 114 -1.77 -4.74 0.85
C HIS A 114 -0.28 -4.37 0.81
N LYS A 115 0.57 -5.09 1.55
CA LYS A 115 2.01 -4.89 1.57
C LYS A 115 2.65 -5.41 0.28
N VAL A 116 2.20 -6.55 -0.23
CA VAL A 116 2.66 -7.09 -1.53
C VAL A 116 2.34 -6.11 -2.65
N VAL A 117 1.09 -5.66 -2.73
CA VAL A 117 0.64 -4.70 -3.74
C VAL A 117 1.44 -3.40 -3.65
N ASN A 118 1.61 -2.85 -2.44
CA ASN A 118 2.43 -1.66 -2.24
C ASN A 118 3.88 -1.88 -2.67
N ASP A 119 4.47 -3.03 -2.36
CA ASP A 119 5.86 -3.34 -2.74
C ASP A 119 6.03 -3.49 -4.26
N ILE A 120 5.01 -3.98 -4.98
CA ILE A 120 5.01 -4.03 -6.45
C ILE A 120 4.87 -2.61 -7.03
N LEU A 121 3.87 -1.84 -6.58
CA LEU A 121 3.58 -0.51 -7.13
C LEU A 121 4.68 0.52 -6.83
N SER A 122 5.36 0.39 -5.68
CA SER A 122 6.49 1.23 -5.27
C SER A 122 7.85 0.72 -5.76
N LEU A 123 7.90 -0.39 -6.50
CA LEU A 123 9.15 -0.95 -7.03
C LEU A 123 9.80 0.04 -7.99
N LYS A 124 11.05 0.41 -7.68
CA LYS A 124 11.87 1.28 -8.52
C LYS A 124 12.69 0.44 -9.49
N VAL A 125 12.83 0.95 -10.71
CA VAL A 125 13.70 0.37 -11.75
C VAL A 125 15.10 0.07 -11.22
N THR A 126 15.72 0.98 -10.46
CA THR A 126 17.05 0.77 -9.87
C THR A 126 17.10 -0.45 -8.95
N GLN A 127 16.05 -0.67 -8.14
CA GLN A 127 15.98 -1.86 -7.28
C GLN A 127 15.85 -3.13 -8.11
N PHE A 128 15.00 -3.11 -9.12
CA PHE A 128 14.81 -4.23 -10.04
C PHE A 128 16.11 -4.61 -10.76
N MET A 129 16.84 -3.62 -11.30
CA MET A 129 18.12 -3.86 -11.98
C MET A 129 19.20 -4.42 -11.05
N ASN A 130 19.26 -3.91 -9.82
CA ASN A 130 20.18 -4.44 -8.80
C ASN A 130 19.83 -5.90 -8.47
N TRP A 131 18.54 -6.21 -8.33
CA TRP A 131 18.08 -7.57 -8.10
C TRP A 131 18.41 -8.50 -9.27
N MET A 132 18.13 -8.09 -10.51
CA MET A 132 18.39 -8.85 -11.74
C MET A 132 19.88 -9.21 -11.86
N THR A 133 20.75 -8.25 -11.57
CA THR A 133 22.20 -8.48 -11.58
C THR A 133 22.59 -9.54 -10.55
N MET A 134 22.03 -9.48 -9.33
CA MET A 134 22.31 -10.44 -8.26
C MET A 134 21.68 -11.82 -8.49
N SER A 135 20.52 -11.89 -9.14
CA SER A 135 19.83 -13.16 -9.41
C SER A 135 20.63 -14.03 -10.38
N ILE A 136 21.31 -13.43 -11.38
CA ILE A 136 22.19 -14.14 -12.31
C ILE A 136 23.37 -14.82 -11.57
N TYR A 137 23.95 -14.16 -10.57
CA TYR A 137 25.05 -14.76 -9.79
C TYR A 137 24.57 -15.84 -8.82
N LYS A 138 23.34 -15.74 -8.30
CA LYS A 138 22.73 -16.78 -7.45
C LYS A 138 22.44 -18.07 -8.23
N THR A 139 22.09 -17.93 -9.51
CA THR A 139 21.88 -19.06 -10.40
C THR A 139 23.23 -19.56 -10.90
N ASN A 140 23.95 -20.32 -10.08
CA ASN A 140 25.24 -20.93 -10.42
C ASN A 140 25.20 -21.54 -11.84
N PRO A 141 25.86 -20.96 -12.85
CA PRO A 141 25.83 -21.49 -14.22
C PRO A 141 26.76 -22.70 -14.42
N PHE A 142 27.43 -23.17 -13.35
CA PHE A 142 28.50 -24.18 -13.40
C PHE A 142 28.23 -25.40 -12.50
N LYS A 143 26.97 -25.76 -12.27
CA LYS A 143 26.63 -27.00 -11.55
C LYS A 143 26.27 -28.13 -12.52
#